data_AF-A0A2V9BJN0-F1
#
_entry.id   AF-A0A2V9BJN0-F1
#
_cell.length_a   1.000
_cell.length_b   1.000
_cell.length_c   1.000
_cell.angle_alpha   90.00
_cell.angle_beta   90.00
_cell.angle_gamma   90.00
#
_symmetry.space_group_name_H-M   'P 1'
#
loop_
_entity.id
_entity.type
_entity.pdbx_description
1 polymer ?
#
loop_
_entity_poly.entity_id
_entity_poly.type
_entity_poly.pdbx_seq_one_letter_code
_entity_poly.pdbx_strand_id
1 'polypeptide(L)'
;MAERVVQQLAGVVWVDEKMHEVARLEAYFVKDVKFGGGLLANLQKGTSFIFEQAFVNNEVWLPTYEEAHVGARFLLVKGIKVNEVTRYSDYQRFHVETLSTVAKPKETADPPDKQRD
;
A
#
# COMPACT_ATOMS: atom_id res chain seq x y z
N MET A 1 -3.45 19.12 5.02
CA MET A 1 -2.16 18.54 5.47
C MET A 1 -1.44 17.87 4.30
N ALA A 2 -2.05 16.89 3.63
CA ALA A 2 -1.46 16.17 2.49
C ALA A 2 -0.95 17.09 1.35
N GLU A 3 -1.70 18.14 1.01
CA GLU A 3 -1.32 19.08 -0.06
C GLU A 3 0.08 19.71 0.12
N ARG A 4 0.43 20.12 1.35
CA ARG A 4 1.76 20.69 1.64
C ARG A 4 2.87 19.68 1.54
N VAL A 5 2.58 18.40 1.82
CA VAL A 5 3.55 17.31 1.71
C VAL A 5 3.83 17.04 0.23
N VAL A 6 2.77 16.93 -0.58
CA VAL A 6 2.86 16.68 -2.02
C VAL A 6 3.55 17.84 -2.75
N GLN A 7 3.29 19.09 -2.37
CA GLN A 7 3.94 20.27 -2.96
C GLN A 7 5.46 20.33 -2.76
N GLN A 8 6.00 19.61 -1.76
CA GLN A 8 7.43 19.53 -1.50
C GLN A 8 8.05 18.23 -2.01
N LEU A 9 7.27 17.37 -2.66
CA LEU A 9 7.72 16.11 -3.22
C LEU A 9 8.09 16.32 -4.69
N ALA A 10 9.29 15.90 -5.07
CA ALA A 10 9.71 15.78 -6.46
C ALA A 10 10.11 14.34 -6.73
N GLY A 11 10.06 13.91 -7.98
CA GLY A 11 10.29 12.52 -8.30
C GLY A 11 9.99 12.15 -9.73
N VAL A 12 10.13 10.88 -10.02
CA VAL A 12 9.84 10.25 -11.30
C VAL A 12 8.94 9.05 -11.06
N VAL A 13 7.91 8.92 -11.89
CA VAL A 13 6.99 7.78 -11.89
C VAL A 13 7.10 7.11 -13.25
N TRP A 14 7.41 5.82 -13.26
CA TRP A 14 7.38 5.00 -14.46
C TRP A 14 6.09 4.19 -14.46
N VAL A 15 5.34 4.28 -15.56
CA VAL A 15 4.07 3.57 -15.75
C VAL A 15 4.27 2.57 -16.88
N ASP A 16 3.85 1.33 -16.66
CA ASP A 16 3.79 0.32 -17.72
C ASP A 16 2.69 0.68 -18.72
N GLU A 17 3.05 0.76 -20.00
CA GLU A 17 2.15 1.23 -21.07
C GLU A 17 0.98 0.27 -21.32
N LYS A 18 1.17 -1.03 -21.10
CA LYS A 18 0.15 -2.04 -21.43
C LYS A 18 -0.87 -2.20 -20.32
N MET A 19 -0.39 -2.25 -19.08
CA MET A 19 -1.21 -2.49 -17.90
C MET A 19 -1.67 -1.19 -17.22
N HIS A 20 -1.10 -0.04 -17.59
CA HIS A 20 -1.34 1.27 -16.96
C HIS A 20 -1.04 1.27 -15.45
N GLU A 21 -0.11 0.43 -15.02
CA GLU A 21 0.31 0.25 -13.62
C GLU A 21 1.66 0.93 -13.36
N VAL A 22 1.89 1.41 -12.13
CA VAL A 22 3.14 2.09 -11.77
C VAL A 22 4.26 1.07 -11.56
N ALA A 23 5.17 0.92 -12.52
CA ALA A 23 6.28 -0.03 -12.41
C ALA A 23 7.34 0.43 -11.39
N ARG A 24 7.57 1.74 -11.30
CA ARG A 24 8.56 2.33 -10.38
C ARG A 24 8.14 3.72 -9.95
N LEU A 25 8.47 4.05 -8.71
CA LEU A 25 8.34 5.37 -8.13
C LEU A 25 9.65 5.74 -7.45
N GLU A 26 10.19 6.89 -7.80
CA GLU A 26 11.25 7.56 -7.04
C GLU A 26 10.74 8.91 -6.58
N ALA A 27 10.83 9.17 -5.28
CA ALA A 27 10.37 10.43 -4.71
C ALA A 27 11.31 10.94 -3.63
N TYR A 28 11.46 12.25 -3.54
CA TYR A 28 12.25 12.91 -2.51
C TYR A 28 11.70 14.29 -2.15
N PHE A 29 11.92 14.70 -0.90
CA PHE A 29 11.50 16.00 -0.40
C PHE A 29 12.52 17.09 -0.77
N VAL A 30 12.09 18.06 -1.58
CA VAL A 30 12.93 19.18 -2.04
C VAL A 30 13.19 20.23 -0.95
N LYS A 31 12.33 20.29 0.07
CA LYS A 31 12.45 21.16 1.24
C LYS A 31 11.97 20.44 2.50
N ASP A 32 12.32 21.01 3.65
CA ASP A 32 11.80 20.59 4.95
C ASP A 32 10.27 20.72 5.00
N VAL A 33 9.61 19.67 5.50
CA VAL A 33 8.17 19.69 5.75
C VAL A 33 7.93 19.87 7.24
N LYS A 34 7.43 21.06 7.59
CA LYS A 34 7.21 21.49 8.97
C LYS A 34 5.77 21.20 9.42
N PHE A 35 5.63 20.36 10.44
CA PHE A 35 4.36 20.09 11.11
C PHE A 35 4.24 20.96 12.37
N GLY A 36 3.11 21.62 12.55
CA GLY A 36 2.91 22.55 13.68
C GLY A 36 3.93 23.69 13.70
N GLY A 37 4.26 24.26 12.53
CA GLY A 37 5.30 25.30 12.41
C GLY A 37 6.75 24.79 12.57
N GLY A 38 6.94 23.48 12.74
CA GLY A 38 8.25 22.85 12.99
C GLY A 38 8.51 22.59 14.47
N LEU A 39 7.57 22.97 15.36
CA LEU A 39 7.65 22.69 16.79
C LEU A 39 7.30 21.24 17.10
N LEU A 40 6.31 20.67 16.41
CA LEU A 40 5.89 19.28 16.65
C LEU A 40 6.82 18.29 15.94
N ALA A 41 6.97 18.45 14.63
CA ALA A 41 7.86 17.63 13.83
C ALA A 41 8.38 18.37 12.59
N ASN A 42 9.55 17.97 12.12
CA ASN A 42 10.13 18.36 10.84
C ASN A 42 10.60 17.11 10.11
N LEU A 43 10.12 16.90 8.89
CA LEU A 43 10.68 15.94 7.94
C LEU A 43 11.75 16.65 7.11
N GLN A 44 12.98 16.17 7.17
CA GLN A 44 14.14 16.83 6.61
C GLN A 44 14.16 16.71 5.08
N LYS A 45 14.60 17.79 4.43
CA LYS A 45 14.99 17.79 3.02
C LYS A 45 15.91 16.60 2.71
N GLY A 46 15.70 15.99 1.56
CA GLY A 46 16.48 14.85 1.11
C GLY A 46 15.98 13.51 1.66
N THR A 47 14.94 13.51 2.49
CA THR A 47 14.17 12.29 2.74
C THR A 47 13.66 11.76 1.40
N SER A 48 13.92 10.48 1.10
CA SER A 48 13.63 9.86 -0.20
C SER A 48 13.09 8.45 -0.06
N PHE A 49 12.33 8.03 -1.08
CA PHE A 49 11.69 6.74 -1.19
C PHE A 49 11.80 6.24 -2.62
N ILE A 50 12.18 4.97 -2.78
CA ILE A 50 12.13 4.22 -4.03
C ILE A 50 11.22 3.03 -3.82
N PHE A 51 10.32 2.79 -4.76
CA PHE A 51 9.44 1.63 -4.80
C PHE A 51 9.44 1.06 -6.21
N GLU A 52 9.68 -0.24 -6.33
CA GLU A 52 9.63 -0.97 -7.61
C GLU A 52 8.70 -2.16 -7.47
N GLN A 53 7.91 -2.40 -8.52
CA GLN A 53 7.11 -3.59 -8.66
C GLN A 53 7.29 -4.18 -10.06
N ALA A 54 7.08 -5.49 -10.17
CA ALA A 54 7.13 -6.20 -11.43
C ALA A 54 5.87 -7.05 -11.59
N PHE A 55 5.46 -7.25 -12.84
CA PHE A 55 4.39 -8.18 -13.17
C PHE A 55 4.92 -9.63 -13.12
N VAL A 56 4.69 -10.30 -12.01
CA VAL A 56 5.22 -11.64 -11.71
C VAL A 56 4.28 -12.71 -12.26
N ASN A 57 4.87 -13.75 -12.86
CA ASN A 57 4.17 -14.92 -13.43
C ASN A 57 3.06 -14.58 -14.44
N ASN A 58 3.13 -13.40 -15.06
CA ASN A 58 2.08 -12.89 -15.94
C ASN A 58 0.68 -12.82 -15.28
N GLU A 59 0.62 -12.71 -13.95
CA GLU A 59 -0.62 -12.78 -13.18
C GLU A 59 -0.84 -11.56 -12.31
N VAL A 60 0.19 -11.15 -11.55
CA VAL A 60 0.04 -10.15 -10.50
C VAL A 60 1.26 -9.25 -10.39
N TRP A 61 1.02 -7.96 -10.16
CA TRP A 61 2.06 -7.02 -9.82
C TRP A 61 2.46 -7.19 -8.36
N LEU A 62 3.76 -7.41 -8.12
CA LEU A 62 4.29 -7.60 -6.79
C LEU A 62 5.50 -6.68 -6.57
N PRO A 63 5.70 -6.19 -5.33
CA PRO A 63 6.91 -5.45 -4.98
C PRO A 63 8.17 -6.24 -5.34
N THR A 64 9.24 -5.54 -5.68
CA THR A 64 10.55 -6.17 -5.93
C THR A 64 11.64 -5.43 -5.19
N TYR A 65 11.47 -4.13 -4.99
CA TYR A 65 12.42 -3.27 -4.32
C TYR A 65 11.73 -2.16 -3.53
N GLU A 66 12.21 -1.91 -2.32
CA GLU A 66 11.90 -0.72 -1.54
C GLU A 66 13.18 -0.15 -0.95
N GLU A 67 13.35 1.17 -1.02
CA GLU A 67 14.43 1.88 -0.35
C GLU A 67 13.91 3.17 0.26
N ALA A 68 14.28 3.42 1.51
CA ALA A 68 13.88 4.61 2.25
C ALA A 68 15.08 5.22 2.96
N HIS A 69 15.30 6.50 2.72
CA HIS A 69 16.24 7.33 3.47
C HIS A 69 15.43 8.41 4.17
N VAL A 70 15.29 8.35 5.49
CA VAL A 70 14.40 9.24 6.25
C VAL A 70 15.18 10.00 7.30
N GLY A 71 15.04 11.32 7.29
CA GLY A 71 15.50 12.21 8.36
C GLY A 71 14.33 12.95 8.98
N ALA A 72 14.12 12.81 10.29
CA ALA A 72 13.04 13.50 11.00
C ALA A 72 13.52 14.07 12.34
N ARG A 73 12.85 15.13 12.82
CA ARG A 73 13.06 15.70 14.15
C ARG A 73 11.74 15.97 14.84
N PHE A 74 11.63 15.62 16.11
CA PHE A 74 10.45 15.81 16.96
C PHE A 74 10.74 16.75 18.12
N LEU A 75 9.77 17.62 18.44
CA LEU A 75 9.81 18.56 19.56
C LEU A 75 11.10 19.40 19.63
N LEU A 76 11.72 19.67 18.48
CA LEU A 76 13.04 20.29 18.36
C LEU A 76 14.18 19.59 19.13
N VAL A 77 14.00 18.41 19.71
CA VAL A 77 15.01 17.77 20.57
C VAL A 77 15.46 16.42 20.05
N LYS A 78 14.54 15.61 19.52
CA LYS A 78 14.83 14.21 19.16
C LYS A 78 14.91 14.04 17.65
N GLY A 79 16.10 13.71 17.14
CA GLY A 79 16.31 13.35 15.74
C GLY A 79 16.15 11.85 15.50
N ILE A 80 15.62 11.48 14.34
CA ILE A 80 15.54 10.11 13.83
C ILE A 80 16.17 10.09 12.44
N LYS A 81 17.00 9.07 12.19
CA LYS A 81 17.51 8.74 10.86
C LYS A 81 17.26 7.27 10.59
N VAL A 82 16.60 6.95 9.48
CA VAL A 82 16.34 5.59 9.03
C VAL A 82 16.92 5.44 7.64
N ASN A 83 17.63 4.35 7.41
CA ASN A 83 18.02 3.91 6.08
C ASN A 83 17.62 2.44 5.99
N GLU A 84 16.73 2.14 5.06
CA GLU A 84 16.18 0.81 4.89
C GLU A 84 16.17 0.44 3.41
N VAL A 85 16.55 -0.80 3.13
CA VAL A 85 16.50 -1.38 1.79
C VAL A 85 15.90 -2.77 1.94
N THR A 86 14.81 -3.01 1.22
CA THR A 86 14.12 -4.29 1.19
C THR A 86 14.07 -4.80 -0.24
N ARG A 87 14.42 -6.07 -0.42
CA ARG A 87 14.30 -6.79 -1.70
C ARG A 87 13.34 -7.94 -1.53
N TYR A 88 12.40 -8.04 -2.45
CA TYR A 88 11.43 -9.12 -2.46
C TYR A 88 11.76 -10.09 -3.59
N SER A 89 11.77 -11.38 -3.28
CA SER A 89 12.06 -12.46 -4.21
C SER A 89 11.28 -13.72 -3.85
N ASP A 90 11.41 -14.75 -4.69
CA ASP A 90 10.91 -16.11 -4.39
C ASP A 90 9.39 -16.18 -4.17
N TYR A 91 8.63 -15.39 -4.93
CA TYR A 91 7.18 -15.43 -4.89
C TYR A 91 6.60 -16.78 -5.30
N GLN A 92 5.73 -17.33 -4.45
CA GLN A 92 5.05 -18.60 -4.70
C GLN A 92 3.53 -18.38 -4.86
N ARG A 93 2.97 -19.04 -5.86
CA ARG A 93 1.51 -19.09 -6.07
C ARG A 93 0.91 -20.19 -5.20
N PHE A 94 -0.09 -19.82 -4.40
CA PHE A 94 -0.88 -20.77 -3.62
C PHE A 94 -2.26 -20.95 -4.25
N HIS A 95 -2.67 -22.19 -4.50
CA HIS A 95 -4.03 -22.52 -4.90
C HIS A 95 -4.81 -22.96 -3.66
N VAL A 96 -5.92 -22.29 -3.37
CA VAL A 96 -6.78 -22.63 -2.23
C VAL A 96 -8.12 -23.13 -2.78
N GLU A 97 -8.37 -24.43 -2.65
CA GLU A 97 -9.69 -25.01 -2.93
C GLU A 97 -10.63 -24.71 -1.75
N THR A 98 -11.65 -23.87 -1.96
CA THR A 98 -12.65 -23.58 -0.93
C THR A 98 -13.77 -24.61 -1.02
N LEU A 99 -13.84 -25.54 -0.06
CA LEU A 99 -14.98 -26.45 0.08
C LEU A 99 -16.17 -25.69 0.71
N SER A 100 -16.99 -25.06 -0.13
CA SER A 100 -18.26 -24.47 0.29
C SER A 100 -19.31 -25.57 0.46
N THR A 101 -19.42 -26.18 1.65
CA THR A 101 -20.60 -26.98 2.00
C THR A 101 -21.78 -26.04 2.23
N VAL A 102 -22.55 -25.78 1.17
CA VAL A 102 -23.85 -25.11 1.29
C VAL A 102 -24.86 -26.13 1.84
N ALA A 103 -25.18 -26.04 3.13
CA ALA A 103 -26.30 -26.80 3.68
C ALA A 103 -27.62 -26.31 3.03
N LYS A 104 -28.44 -27.24 2.53
CA LYS A 104 -29.77 -26.90 1.98
C LYS A 104 -30.64 -26.25 3.08
N PRO A 105 -31.39 -25.17 2.77
CA PRO A 105 -32.32 -24.58 3.71
C PRO A 105 -33.37 -25.60 4.15
N LYS A 106 -33.71 -25.60 5.44
CA LYS A 106 -34.76 -26.44 6.02
C LYS A 106 -36.11 -26.01 5.44
N GLU A 107 -36.67 -26.85 4.57
CA GLU A 107 -38.02 -26.67 4.02
C GLU A 107 -39.01 -26.52 5.17
N THR A 108 -39.67 -25.38 5.24
CA THR A 108 -40.71 -25.11 6.24
C THR A 108 -41.96 -25.82 5.74
N ALA A 109 -42.41 -26.84 6.48
CA ALA A 109 -43.64 -27.58 6.16
C ALA A 109 -44.83 -26.61 6.11
N ASP A 110 -45.55 -26.60 4.99
CA ASP A 110 -46.81 -25.88 4.82
C ASP A 110 -47.86 -26.40 5.82
N PRO A 111 -48.76 -25.55 6.38
CA PRO A 111 -49.81 -26.02 7.27
C PRO A 111 -50.84 -26.85 6.49
N PRO A 112 -51.52 -27.82 7.13
CA PRO A 112 -52.49 -28.65 6.43
C PRO A 112 -53.70 -27.82 5.99
N ASP A 113 -54.01 -27.90 4.69
CA ASP A 113 -55.18 -27.30 4.07
C ASP A 113 -56.46 -27.87 4.67
N LYS A 114 -57.31 -27.00 5.24
CA LYS A 114 -58.64 -27.38 5.72
C LYS A 114 -59.59 -27.43 4.54
N GLN A 115 -59.67 -28.59 3.90
CA GLN A 115 -60.73 -28.87 2.94
C GLN A 115 -62.09 -28.91 3.68
N ARG A 116 -62.97 -27.98 3.32
CA ARG A 116 -64.40 -28.00 3.66
C ARG A 116 -65.10 -28.98 2.73
N ASP A 117 -65.77 -29.98 3.30
CA ASP A 117 -67.02 -30.58 2.82
C ASP A 117 -67.84 -31.05 4.03
#